data_AF-A0A5J4PEF8-F1
#
_entry.id   AF-A0A5J4PEF8-F1
#
_cell.length_a   1.000
_cell.length_b   1.000
_cell.length_c   1.000
_cell.angle_alpha   90.00
_cell.angle_beta   90.00
_cell.angle_gamma   90.00
#
_symmetry.space_group_name_H-M   'P 1'
#
loop_
_entity.id
_entity.type
_entity.pdbx_description
1 polymer ?
#
loop_
_entity_poly.entity_id
_entity_poly.type
_entity_poly.pdbx_seq_one_letter_code
_entity_poly.pdbx_strand_id
1 'polypeptide(L)'
;NPKNFDNYFFEKCLPQVEEITKNYGKIELIWFDTPGGIPEKYAKQLVDVVHRNQPHALVSGRVGFDMGDYRTFGDMEVPLENVDGLWEGVDVTNDSWGYAWYDQNWKSPKQILEYLISTIARGGTYMLNVGPDGKGQVPELAQESLRSAGKWIAKYPQAIYYADPSPWKHALPWGDVVRNEGKLYLTVFNWPTTGKLYLPGFRSEIASIKLLTDNKPRKLTFMKEDGWLVIQTPYQAPDKLISVIEIVPKNEINIENTLSV
;
A
#
# COMPACT_ATOMS: atom_id res chain seq x y z
N ASN A 1 -30.33 38.14 -6.94
CA ASN A 1 -30.05 37.54 -5.62
C ASN A 1 -28.66 36.94 -5.61
N PRO A 2 -27.82 37.28 -4.62
CA PRO A 2 -26.54 36.61 -4.45
C PRO A 2 -26.79 35.11 -4.17
N LYS A 3 -26.10 34.22 -4.88
CA LYS A 3 -26.15 32.78 -4.60
C LYS A 3 -25.42 32.49 -3.30
N ASN A 4 -25.97 31.62 -2.47
CA ASN A 4 -25.33 31.13 -1.24
C ASN A 4 -24.84 29.68 -1.42
N PHE A 5 -24.24 29.12 -0.37
CA PHE A 5 -23.74 27.76 -0.39
C PHE A 5 -24.85 26.71 -0.64
N ASP A 6 -26.05 26.93 -0.09
CA ASP A 6 -27.19 26.03 -0.27
C ASP A 6 -27.60 25.94 -1.73
N ASN A 7 -27.61 27.07 -2.46
CA ASN A 7 -27.83 27.05 -3.91
C ASN A 7 -26.79 26.18 -4.62
N TYR A 8 -25.50 26.32 -4.30
CA TYR A 8 -24.47 25.47 -4.88
C TYR A 8 -24.68 23.99 -4.54
N PHE A 9 -24.96 23.68 -3.27
CA PHE A 9 -25.11 22.31 -2.82
C PHE A 9 -26.29 21.62 -3.50
N PHE A 10 -27.49 22.23 -3.44
CA PHE A 10 -28.71 21.60 -3.93
C PHE A 10 -28.92 21.73 -5.45
N GLU A 11 -28.40 22.78 -6.10
CA GLU A 11 -28.57 22.95 -7.55
C GLU A 11 -27.41 22.34 -8.36
N LYS A 12 -26.27 22.02 -7.74
CA LYS A 12 -25.08 21.52 -8.45
C LYS A 12 -24.44 20.30 -7.79
N CYS A 13 -23.92 20.42 -6.57
CA CYS A 13 -23.10 19.35 -5.96
C CYS A 13 -23.89 18.04 -5.77
N LEU A 14 -25.02 18.10 -5.07
CA LEU A 14 -25.85 16.93 -4.79
C LEU A 14 -26.44 16.31 -6.07
N PRO A 15 -27.00 17.09 -7.03
CA PRO A 15 -27.41 16.54 -8.32
C PRO A 15 -26.30 15.82 -9.11
N GLN A 16 -25.06 16.31 -9.05
CA GLN A 16 -23.92 15.65 -9.71
C GLN A 16 -23.56 14.31 -9.06
N VAL A 17 -23.62 14.22 -7.73
CA VAL A 17 -23.42 12.92 -7.05
C VAL A 17 -24.54 11.94 -7.38
N GLU A 18 -25.79 12.40 -7.41
CA GLU A 18 -26.94 11.60 -7.88
C GLU A 18 -26.76 11.09 -9.31
N GLU A 19 -26.31 11.96 -10.23
CA GLU A 19 -26.05 11.60 -11.61
C GLU A 19 -24.96 10.52 -11.72
N ILE A 20 -23.81 10.73 -11.09
CA ILE A 20 -22.68 9.78 -11.11
C ILE A 20 -23.12 8.42 -10.56
N THR A 21 -23.79 8.42 -9.41
CA THR A 21 -24.19 7.19 -8.71
C THR A 21 -25.35 6.45 -9.37
N LYS A 22 -26.03 7.01 -10.38
CA LYS A 22 -27.11 6.33 -11.11
C LYS A 22 -26.74 5.96 -12.56
N ASN A 23 -25.95 6.79 -13.23
CA ASN A 23 -25.82 6.72 -14.68
C ASN A 23 -24.53 6.03 -15.17
N TYR A 24 -23.60 5.70 -14.28
CA TYR A 24 -22.27 5.16 -14.64
C TYR A 24 -22.08 3.68 -14.27
N GLY A 25 -23.18 2.94 -14.09
CA GLY A 25 -23.17 1.51 -13.79
C GLY A 25 -22.88 1.21 -12.32
N LYS A 26 -22.29 0.03 -12.06
CA LYS A 26 -21.89 -0.37 -10.71
C LYS A 26 -20.61 0.37 -10.32
N ILE A 27 -20.65 1.08 -9.20
CA ILE A 27 -19.50 1.78 -8.63
C ILE A 27 -19.06 1.05 -7.36
N GLU A 28 -17.76 0.79 -7.23
CA GLU A 28 -17.19 0.13 -6.03
C GLU A 28 -16.65 1.14 -5.01
N LEU A 29 -16.32 2.37 -5.45
CA LEU A 29 -15.68 3.39 -4.61
C LEU A 29 -16.11 4.79 -5.05
N ILE A 30 -16.55 5.61 -4.09
CA ILE A 30 -16.69 7.06 -4.23
C ILE A 30 -15.67 7.73 -3.31
N TRP A 31 -14.73 8.45 -3.91
CA TRP A 31 -13.64 9.10 -3.20
C TRP A 31 -13.87 10.62 -3.16
N PHE A 32 -14.45 11.13 -2.08
CA PHE A 32 -14.60 12.57 -1.85
C PHE A 32 -13.26 13.16 -1.38
N ASP A 33 -12.93 14.40 -1.74
CA ASP A 33 -11.68 15.04 -1.35
C ASP A 33 -11.88 16.20 -0.38
N THR A 34 -11.88 15.85 0.91
CA THR A 34 -12.00 16.72 2.09
C THR A 34 -13.33 17.49 2.20
N PRO A 35 -13.85 17.73 3.42
CA PRO A 35 -15.09 18.48 3.58
C PRO A 35 -14.91 19.98 3.29
N GLY A 36 -13.69 20.52 3.20
CA GLY A 36 -13.47 21.93 2.83
C GLY A 36 -14.24 22.96 3.70
N GLY A 37 -14.59 22.61 4.94
CA GLY A 37 -15.39 23.45 5.84
C GLY A 37 -16.91 23.42 5.61
N ILE A 38 -17.43 22.51 4.78
CA ILE A 38 -18.89 22.35 4.64
C ILE A 38 -19.50 21.87 5.97
N PRO A 39 -20.71 22.34 6.32
CA PRO A 39 -21.46 21.76 7.44
C PRO A 39 -21.65 20.25 7.31
N GLU A 40 -21.52 19.52 8.43
CA GLU A 40 -21.66 18.05 8.53
C GLU A 40 -22.92 17.52 7.84
N LYS A 41 -24.05 18.25 7.97
CA LYS A 41 -25.34 17.87 7.33
C LYS A 41 -25.23 17.68 5.81
N TYR A 42 -24.33 18.40 5.15
CA TYR A 42 -24.14 18.31 3.70
C TYR A 42 -23.29 17.09 3.33
N ALA A 43 -22.19 16.85 4.04
CA ALA A 43 -21.40 15.63 3.89
C ALA A 43 -22.28 14.39 4.10
N LYS A 44 -23.08 14.38 5.17
CA LYS A 44 -24.01 13.30 5.45
C LYS A 44 -24.98 13.03 4.30
N GLN A 45 -25.55 14.08 3.70
CA GLN A 45 -26.47 13.91 2.57
C GLN A 45 -25.79 13.32 1.33
N LEU A 46 -24.51 13.66 1.08
CA LEU A 46 -23.76 13.04 -0.02
C LEU A 46 -23.52 11.55 0.23
N VAL A 47 -23.11 11.18 1.44
CA VAL A 47 -22.92 9.77 1.84
C VAL A 47 -24.23 8.99 1.75
N ASP A 48 -25.32 9.53 2.28
CA ASP A 48 -26.65 8.90 2.24
C ASP A 48 -27.09 8.63 0.79
N VAL A 49 -26.80 9.54 -0.16
CA VAL A 49 -27.09 9.34 -1.59
C VAL A 49 -26.23 8.22 -2.18
N VAL A 50 -24.93 8.20 -1.88
CA VAL A 50 -24.02 7.15 -2.37
C VAL A 50 -24.51 5.78 -1.91
N HIS A 51 -24.72 5.57 -0.62
CA HIS A 51 -25.14 4.27 -0.08
C HIS A 51 -26.58 3.89 -0.51
N ARG A 52 -27.46 4.87 -0.74
CA ARG A 52 -28.80 4.59 -1.29
C ARG A 52 -28.75 4.08 -2.72
N ASN A 53 -27.94 4.72 -3.57
CA ASN A 53 -27.89 4.42 -5.00
C ASN A 53 -26.92 3.26 -5.32
N GLN A 54 -25.86 3.12 -4.53
CA GLN A 54 -24.76 2.17 -4.69
C GLN A 54 -24.45 1.52 -3.32
N PRO A 55 -25.29 0.61 -2.80
CA PRO A 55 -25.18 0.06 -1.45
C PRO A 55 -23.93 -0.81 -1.20
N HIS A 56 -23.15 -1.09 -2.24
CA HIS A 56 -21.87 -1.81 -2.15
C HIS A 56 -20.66 -0.90 -2.38
N ALA A 57 -20.86 0.36 -2.75
CA ALA A 57 -19.77 1.31 -2.93
C ALA A 57 -19.20 1.70 -1.56
N LEU A 58 -17.88 1.68 -1.44
CA LEU A 58 -17.18 2.28 -0.31
C LEU A 58 -17.12 3.80 -0.50
N VAL A 59 -17.17 4.53 0.61
CA VAL A 59 -16.91 5.97 0.68
C VAL A 59 -15.59 6.20 1.39
N SER A 60 -14.70 6.98 0.80
CA SER A 60 -13.41 7.30 1.41
C SER A 60 -13.54 8.11 2.70
N GLY A 61 -12.60 7.88 3.64
CA GLY A 61 -12.50 8.63 4.90
C GLY A 61 -12.35 10.15 4.73
N ARG A 62 -11.91 10.59 3.54
CA ARG A 62 -11.77 12.00 3.18
C ARG A 62 -13.09 12.76 3.08
N VAL A 63 -14.25 12.08 3.07
CA VAL A 63 -15.55 12.76 3.25
C VAL A 63 -15.64 13.52 4.59
N GLY A 64 -14.83 13.11 5.59
CA GLY A 64 -14.76 13.73 6.91
C GLY A 64 -15.84 13.26 7.87
N PHE A 65 -15.85 13.85 9.07
CA PHE A 65 -16.83 13.59 10.13
C PHE A 65 -16.99 12.11 10.54
N ASP A 66 -15.93 11.31 10.36
CA ASP A 66 -15.93 9.86 10.59
C ASP A 66 -17.03 9.11 9.81
N MET A 67 -17.43 9.63 8.64
CA MET A 67 -18.50 9.05 7.79
C MET A 67 -17.99 8.15 6.66
N GLY A 68 -16.68 7.98 6.50
CA GLY A 68 -16.11 7.09 5.50
C GLY A 68 -16.13 5.63 5.94
N ASP A 69 -16.24 4.72 4.99
CA ASP A 69 -16.24 3.27 5.21
C ASP A 69 -14.83 2.71 5.48
N TYR A 70 -13.79 3.48 5.17
CA TYR A 70 -12.40 3.19 5.48
C TYR A 70 -11.62 4.49 5.77
N ARG A 71 -10.50 4.37 6.47
CA ARG A 71 -9.67 5.53 6.85
C ARG A 71 -8.75 5.95 5.71
N THR A 72 -8.52 7.24 5.59
CA THR A 72 -7.51 7.81 4.69
C THR A 72 -6.52 8.61 5.51
N PHE A 73 -5.23 8.37 5.34
CA PHE A 73 -4.17 9.11 6.05
C PHE A 73 -3.70 10.34 5.25
N GLY A 74 -2.60 10.96 5.70
CA GLY A 74 -1.93 12.03 4.98
C GLY A 74 -1.49 11.60 3.57
N ASP A 75 -1.20 12.60 2.73
CA ASP A 75 -0.66 12.37 1.40
C ASP A 75 0.75 11.78 1.49
N MET A 76 1.01 10.74 0.68
CA MET A 76 2.33 10.10 0.51
C MET A 76 2.91 9.52 1.80
N GLU A 77 2.05 9.24 2.79
CA GLU A 77 2.44 8.77 4.11
C GLU A 77 2.20 7.26 4.25
N VAL A 78 3.18 6.58 4.84
CA VAL A 78 3.00 5.23 5.38
C VAL A 78 3.16 5.31 6.89
N PRO A 79 2.18 4.84 7.68
CA PRO A 79 2.30 4.77 9.13
C PRO A 79 3.58 4.02 9.57
N LEU A 80 4.14 4.44 10.70
CA LEU A 80 5.31 3.80 11.29
C LEU A 80 4.97 2.42 11.86
N GLU A 81 3.74 2.27 12.35
CA GLU A 81 3.21 1.05 12.94
C GLU A 81 1.97 0.56 12.19
N ASN A 82 1.64 -0.72 12.35
CA ASN A 82 0.41 -1.28 11.79
C ASN A 82 -0.81 -0.52 12.28
N VAL A 83 -1.78 -0.35 11.38
CA VAL A 83 -3.05 0.29 11.68
C VAL A 83 -4.15 -0.75 11.56
N ASP A 84 -4.96 -0.88 12.61
CA ASP A 84 -6.13 -1.76 12.59
C ASP A 84 -7.27 -1.17 11.73
N GLY A 85 -8.01 -2.07 11.08
CA GLY A 85 -9.14 -1.72 10.22
C GLY A 85 -8.71 -1.36 8.79
N LEU A 86 -9.70 -1.04 7.95
CA LEU A 86 -9.47 -0.69 6.56
C LEU A 86 -8.91 0.73 6.46
N TRP A 87 -7.80 0.87 5.75
CA TRP A 87 -7.24 2.18 5.42
C TRP A 87 -6.55 2.20 4.06
N GLU A 88 -6.42 3.39 3.50
CA GLU A 88 -5.77 3.66 2.22
C GLU A 88 -4.75 4.80 2.36
N GLY A 89 -3.57 4.60 1.79
CA GLY A 89 -2.57 5.63 1.57
C GLY A 89 -2.59 6.05 0.10
N VAL A 90 -2.57 7.36 -0.14
CA VAL A 90 -2.56 7.94 -1.49
C VAL A 90 -1.17 8.49 -1.80
N ASP A 91 -0.71 8.31 -3.02
CA ASP A 91 0.62 8.73 -3.44
C ASP A 91 0.65 9.16 -4.91
N VAL A 92 1.73 9.82 -5.30
CA VAL A 92 1.96 10.41 -6.62
C VAL A 92 3.16 9.75 -7.30
N THR A 93 3.23 9.82 -8.63
CA THR A 93 4.37 9.30 -9.40
C THR A 93 5.56 10.27 -9.47
N ASN A 94 5.34 11.56 -9.19
CA ASN A 94 6.34 12.60 -8.97
C ASN A 94 5.96 13.43 -7.73
N ASP A 95 6.08 14.76 -7.71
CA ASP A 95 5.63 15.62 -6.59
C ASP A 95 4.26 16.28 -6.88
N SER A 96 3.55 15.85 -7.94
CA SER A 96 2.32 16.47 -8.44
C SER A 96 1.17 15.48 -8.66
N TRP A 97 -0.06 15.89 -8.33
CA TRP A 97 -1.27 15.11 -8.62
C TRP A 97 -1.68 15.23 -10.10
N GLY A 98 -1.78 16.46 -10.60
CA GLY A 98 -2.02 16.74 -12.02
C GLY A 98 -0.74 16.75 -12.84
N TYR A 99 -0.86 16.78 -14.17
CA TYR A 99 0.29 16.92 -15.04
C TYR A 99 1.01 18.26 -14.82
N ALA A 100 2.27 18.17 -14.40
CA ALA A 100 3.17 19.31 -14.21
C ALA A 100 4.42 19.09 -15.07
N TRP A 101 4.48 19.75 -16.24
CA TRP A 101 5.56 19.55 -17.23
C TRP A 101 6.97 19.84 -16.67
N TYR A 102 7.08 20.68 -15.64
CA TYR A 102 8.33 21.05 -15.00
C TYR A 102 8.75 20.12 -13.86
N ASP A 103 7.84 19.29 -13.36
CA ASP A 103 8.11 18.35 -12.28
C ASP A 103 8.70 17.06 -12.85
N GLN A 104 10.00 16.91 -12.65
CA GLN A 104 10.79 15.77 -13.11
C GLN A 104 11.27 14.88 -11.97
N ASN A 105 10.74 15.06 -10.75
CA ASN A 105 11.13 14.27 -9.58
C ASN A 105 10.37 12.92 -9.54
N TRP A 106 10.54 12.13 -10.59
CA TRP A 106 9.83 10.87 -10.75
C TRP A 106 10.30 9.81 -9.75
N LYS A 107 9.35 9.16 -9.08
CA LYS A 107 9.64 7.98 -8.25
C LYS A 107 10.19 6.87 -9.13
N SER A 108 11.31 6.30 -8.72
CA SER A 108 11.87 5.11 -9.33
C SER A 108 10.96 3.89 -9.12
N PRO A 109 11.09 2.82 -9.94
CA PRO A 109 10.35 1.58 -9.73
C PRO A 109 10.57 0.99 -8.32
N LYS A 110 11.79 1.13 -7.77
CA LYS A 110 12.10 0.64 -6.42
C LYS A 110 11.33 1.40 -5.36
N GLN A 111 11.29 2.74 -5.43
CA GLN A 111 10.54 3.56 -4.48
C GLN A 111 9.04 3.22 -4.50
N ILE A 112 8.44 3.08 -5.68
CA ILE A 112 7.03 2.66 -5.81
C ILE A 112 6.78 1.33 -5.08
N LEU A 113 7.66 0.36 -5.26
CA LEU A 113 7.53 -0.94 -4.60
C LEU A 113 7.75 -0.86 -3.09
N GLU A 114 8.71 -0.05 -2.63
CA GLU A 114 8.94 0.18 -1.19
C GLU A 114 7.69 0.76 -0.52
N TYR A 115 7.05 1.78 -1.11
CA TYR A 115 5.80 2.34 -0.60
C TYR A 115 4.64 1.34 -0.64
N LEU A 116 4.45 0.63 -1.75
CA LEU A 116 3.42 -0.39 -1.88
C LEU A 116 3.56 -1.47 -0.80
N ILE A 117 4.76 -2.04 -0.66
CA ILE A 117 5.01 -3.13 0.30
C ILE A 117 4.91 -2.63 1.74
N SER A 118 5.44 -1.44 2.03
CA SER A 118 5.34 -0.84 3.37
C SER A 118 3.90 -0.59 3.76
N THR A 119 3.06 -0.14 2.81
CA THR A 119 1.62 0.08 3.01
C THR A 119 0.92 -1.24 3.34
N ILE A 120 1.17 -2.30 2.57
CA ILE A 120 0.62 -3.64 2.82
C ILE A 120 1.10 -4.19 4.17
N ALA A 121 2.39 -4.03 4.48
CA ALA A 121 2.98 -4.48 5.74
C ALA A 121 2.34 -3.79 6.96
N ARG A 122 1.74 -2.60 6.80
CA ARG A 122 0.97 -1.86 7.82
C ARG A 122 -0.55 -2.07 7.72
N GLY A 123 -1.00 -2.93 6.82
CA GLY A 123 -2.40 -3.33 6.65
C GLY A 123 -3.26 -2.44 5.76
N GLY A 124 -2.64 -1.61 4.93
CA GLY A 124 -3.34 -0.66 4.07
C GLY A 124 -3.39 -1.05 2.61
N THR A 125 -4.18 -0.27 1.87
CA THR A 125 -4.19 -0.24 0.41
C THR A 125 -3.38 0.95 -0.09
N TYR A 126 -2.56 0.74 -1.12
CA TYR A 126 -1.76 1.80 -1.75
C TYR A 126 -2.40 2.27 -3.06
N MET A 127 -2.85 3.52 -3.10
CA MET A 127 -3.42 4.15 -4.28
C MET A 127 -2.40 5.11 -4.91
N LEU A 128 -1.80 4.68 -6.03
CA LEU A 128 -0.80 5.47 -6.76
C LEU A 128 -1.42 6.24 -7.93
N ASN A 129 -1.24 7.56 -7.94
CA ASN A 129 -1.73 8.48 -8.95
C ASN A 129 -0.86 8.53 -10.23
N VAL A 130 -1.53 8.78 -11.36
CA VAL A 130 -0.92 9.21 -12.62
C VAL A 130 -1.58 10.51 -13.08
N GLY A 131 -0.79 11.47 -13.55
CA GLY A 131 -1.28 12.72 -14.14
C GLY A 131 -1.09 12.75 -15.66
N PRO A 132 -2.10 12.40 -16.47
CA PRO A 132 -2.00 12.46 -17.93
C PRO A 132 -1.83 13.88 -18.46
N ASP A 133 -1.10 14.02 -19.57
CA ASP A 133 -0.92 15.29 -20.26
C ASP A 133 -2.21 15.78 -20.96
N GLY A 134 -2.17 16.97 -21.57
CA GLY A 134 -3.30 17.54 -22.30
C GLY A 134 -3.77 16.74 -23.52
N LYS A 135 -3.06 15.67 -23.90
CA LYS A 135 -3.43 14.71 -24.94
C LYS A 135 -3.92 13.38 -24.36
N GLY A 136 -4.07 13.28 -23.04
CA GLY A 136 -4.50 12.08 -22.33
C GLY A 136 -3.41 11.01 -22.23
N GLN A 137 -2.13 11.36 -22.41
CA GLN A 137 -1.01 10.41 -22.32
C GLN A 137 -0.40 10.43 -20.92
N VAL A 138 -0.18 9.26 -20.33
CA VAL A 138 0.63 9.14 -19.10
C VAL A 138 2.09 9.47 -19.44
N PRO A 139 2.79 10.31 -18.66
CA PRO A 139 4.20 10.64 -18.91
C PRO A 139 5.10 9.41 -19.02
N GLU A 140 6.07 9.44 -19.94
CA GLU A 140 6.91 8.28 -20.27
C GLU A 140 7.67 7.72 -19.06
N LEU A 141 8.27 8.59 -18.24
CA LEU A 141 9.01 8.19 -17.04
C LEU A 141 8.12 7.51 -15.98
N ALA A 142 6.85 7.94 -15.86
CA ALA A 142 5.87 7.25 -15.03
C ALA A 142 5.53 5.88 -15.62
N GLN A 143 5.33 5.77 -16.93
CA GLN A 143 5.07 4.48 -17.60
C GLN A 143 6.22 3.49 -17.40
N GLU A 144 7.47 3.92 -17.58
CA GLU A 144 8.65 3.08 -17.39
C GLU A 144 8.72 2.54 -15.95
N SER A 145 8.53 3.43 -14.98
CA SER A 145 8.57 3.08 -13.56
C SER A 145 7.45 2.11 -13.17
N LEU A 146 6.21 2.38 -13.62
CA LEU A 146 5.05 1.52 -13.39
C LEU A 146 5.21 0.15 -14.06
N ARG A 147 5.70 0.09 -15.31
CA ARG A 147 5.92 -1.19 -16.01
C ARG A 147 7.03 -2.01 -15.35
N SER A 148 8.09 -1.36 -14.88
CA SER A 148 9.19 -2.03 -14.17
C SER A 148 8.73 -2.58 -12.81
N ALA A 149 7.99 -1.79 -12.02
CA ALA A 149 7.36 -2.25 -10.78
C ALA A 149 6.36 -3.39 -11.05
N GLY A 150 5.52 -3.27 -12.09
CA GLY A 150 4.56 -4.30 -12.48
C GLY A 150 5.21 -5.63 -12.86
N LYS A 151 6.38 -5.63 -13.53
CA LYS A 151 7.16 -6.84 -13.80
C LYS A 151 7.63 -7.52 -12.52
N TRP A 152 8.04 -6.74 -11.52
CA TRP A 152 8.42 -7.27 -10.21
C TRP A 152 7.22 -7.84 -9.45
N ILE A 153 6.07 -7.15 -9.47
CA ILE A 153 4.83 -7.64 -8.85
C ILE A 153 4.39 -8.96 -9.49
N ALA A 154 4.47 -9.07 -10.81
CA ALA A 154 4.14 -10.31 -11.53
C ALA A 154 5.07 -11.48 -11.16
N LYS A 155 6.31 -11.18 -10.75
CA LYS A 155 7.29 -12.17 -10.29
C LYS A 155 7.05 -12.60 -8.84
N TYR A 156 6.56 -11.70 -7.99
CA TYR A 156 6.34 -11.95 -6.57
C TYR A 156 4.91 -11.60 -6.10
N PRO A 157 3.86 -12.12 -6.77
CA PRO A 157 2.47 -11.74 -6.46
C PRO A 157 2.07 -12.08 -5.02
N GLN A 158 2.64 -13.14 -4.45
CA GLN A 158 2.39 -13.58 -3.07
C GLN A 158 2.86 -12.59 -2.00
N ALA A 159 3.76 -11.66 -2.33
CA ALA A 159 4.18 -10.60 -1.42
C ALA A 159 3.27 -9.36 -1.49
N ILE A 160 2.24 -9.38 -2.36
CA ILE A 160 1.38 -8.21 -2.64
C ILE A 160 -0.09 -8.59 -2.47
N TYR A 161 -0.59 -9.54 -3.26
CA TYR A 161 -2.01 -9.87 -3.30
C TYR A 161 -2.39 -10.81 -2.15
N TYR A 162 -3.49 -10.49 -1.46
CA TYR A 162 -3.98 -11.22 -0.28
C TYR A 162 -2.95 -11.32 0.85
N ALA A 163 -1.97 -10.41 0.86
CA ALA A 163 -0.97 -10.35 1.90
C ALA A 163 -1.53 -9.61 3.12
N ASP A 164 -1.37 -10.23 4.27
CA ASP A 164 -1.68 -9.70 5.59
C ASP A 164 -0.52 -8.83 6.12
N PRO A 165 -0.81 -7.91 7.07
CA PRO A 165 0.18 -7.06 7.73
C PRO A 165 1.34 -7.85 8.38
N SER A 166 2.46 -7.15 8.57
CA SER A 166 3.64 -7.66 9.24
C SER A 166 3.33 -8.07 10.69
N PRO A 167 3.77 -9.25 11.17
CA PRO A 167 3.65 -9.60 12.58
C PRO A 167 4.63 -8.82 13.48
N TRP A 168 5.64 -8.14 12.90
CA TRP A 168 6.55 -7.24 13.63
C TRP A 168 5.92 -5.88 13.93
N LYS A 169 4.76 -5.57 13.36
CA LYS A 169 4.01 -4.31 13.55
C LYS A 169 4.69 -3.03 13.08
N HIS A 170 5.94 -3.07 12.65
CA HIS A 170 6.70 -1.95 12.11
C HIS A 170 7.72 -2.46 11.07
N ALA A 171 8.34 -1.53 10.34
CA ALA A 171 9.41 -1.85 9.40
C ALA A 171 10.67 -2.35 10.12
N LEU A 172 11.46 -3.18 9.43
CA LEU A 172 12.76 -3.64 9.88
C LEU A 172 13.89 -2.87 9.17
N PRO A 173 15.11 -2.82 9.73
CA PRO A 173 16.19 -1.99 9.17
C PRO A 173 16.56 -2.30 7.70
N TRP A 174 16.32 -3.52 7.24
CA TRP A 174 16.63 -3.98 5.89
C TRP A 174 15.44 -3.94 4.93
N GLY A 175 14.22 -3.67 5.41
CA GLY A 175 13.00 -3.69 4.62
C GLY A 175 11.78 -4.13 5.44
N ASP A 176 10.90 -4.90 4.82
CA ASP A 176 9.59 -5.22 5.39
C ASP A 176 9.25 -6.72 5.35
N VAL A 177 8.19 -7.08 6.06
CA VAL A 177 7.64 -8.43 6.07
C VAL A 177 6.15 -8.37 5.83
N VAL A 178 5.66 -9.24 4.95
CA VAL A 178 4.24 -9.51 4.81
C VAL A 178 3.95 -10.98 5.06
N ARG A 179 2.72 -11.28 5.49
CA ARG A 179 2.26 -12.65 5.70
C ARG A 179 1.29 -13.02 4.58
N ASN A 180 1.38 -14.23 4.05
CA ASN A 180 0.38 -14.72 3.10
C ASN A 180 0.30 -16.25 3.18
N GLU A 181 -0.92 -16.80 3.22
CA GLU A 181 -1.18 -18.25 3.34
C GLU A 181 -0.34 -18.96 4.42
N GLY A 182 -0.17 -18.32 5.58
CA GLY A 182 0.59 -18.86 6.71
C GLY A 182 2.12 -18.85 6.54
N LYS A 183 2.64 -18.26 5.45
CA LYS A 183 4.06 -18.03 5.20
C LYS A 183 4.43 -16.57 5.46
N LEU A 184 5.73 -16.32 5.60
CA LEU A 184 6.27 -14.96 5.67
C LEU A 184 7.11 -14.68 4.44
N TYR A 185 6.96 -13.48 3.91
CA TYR A 185 7.73 -12.96 2.78
C TYR A 185 8.51 -11.74 3.25
N LEU A 186 9.81 -11.93 3.44
CA LEU A 186 10.75 -10.86 3.79
C LEU A 186 11.12 -10.15 2.50
N THR A 187 10.72 -8.90 2.35
CA THR A 187 11.00 -8.03 1.21
C THR A 187 12.16 -7.12 1.55
N VAL A 188 13.34 -7.47 1.04
CA VAL A 188 14.62 -6.87 1.42
C VAL A 188 14.93 -5.69 0.52
N PHE A 189 14.68 -4.47 1.03
CA PHE A 189 14.94 -3.20 0.34
C PHE A 189 16.43 -2.89 0.32
N ASN A 190 17.10 -3.13 1.44
CA ASN A 190 18.52 -2.89 1.63
C ASN A 190 19.23 -4.23 1.86
N TRP A 191 19.80 -4.78 0.79
CA TRP A 191 20.44 -6.09 0.83
C TRP A 191 21.69 -6.08 1.71
N PRO A 192 21.84 -7.01 2.67
CA PRO A 192 22.97 -7.00 3.59
C PRO A 192 24.27 -7.44 2.89
N THR A 193 25.26 -6.55 2.88
CA THR A 193 26.60 -6.81 2.33
C THR A 193 27.44 -7.74 3.21
N THR A 194 27.05 -7.94 4.47
CA THR A 194 27.70 -8.86 5.42
C THR A 194 27.45 -10.33 5.11
N GLY A 195 26.53 -10.64 4.18
CA GLY A 195 26.09 -12.01 3.89
C GLY A 195 25.16 -12.60 4.97
N LYS A 196 24.65 -11.76 5.88
CA LYS A 196 23.74 -12.16 6.95
C LYS A 196 22.57 -11.19 7.06
N LEU A 197 21.35 -11.72 7.07
CA LEU A 197 20.13 -11.00 7.40
C LEU A 197 19.66 -11.41 8.79
N TYR A 198 19.32 -10.43 9.62
CA TYR A 198 18.91 -10.63 11.01
C TYR A 198 17.41 -10.36 11.14
N LEU A 199 16.69 -11.32 11.69
CA LEU A 199 15.26 -11.24 11.95
C LEU A 199 15.00 -11.40 13.47
N PRO A 200 14.60 -10.34 14.18
CA PRO A 200 14.45 -10.37 15.63
C PRO A 200 13.22 -11.17 16.07
N GLY A 201 13.32 -11.87 17.21
CA GLY A 201 12.16 -12.41 17.93
C GLY A 201 11.45 -13.59 17.27
N PHE A 202 12.00 -14.19 16.20
CA PHE A 202 11.32 -15.29 15.49
C PHE A 202 11.38 -16.63 16.26
N ARG A 203 10.30 -16.97 16.97
CA ARG A 203 10.26 -18.13 17.86
C ARG A 203 9.77 -19.42 17.19
N SER A 204 8.92 -19.34 16.17
CA SER A 204 8.35 -20.50 15.47
C SER A 204 9.39 -21.47 14.91
N GLU A 205 9.01 -22.74 14.80
CA GLU A 205 9.83 -23.73 14.09
C GLU A 205 9.81 -23.47 12.59
N ILE A 206 10.95 -23.70 11.93
CA ILE A 206 11.14 -23.38 10.52
C ILE A 206 11.12 -24.68 9.71
N ALA A 207 10.21 -24.79 8.74
CA ALA A 207 10.20 -25.87 7.78
C ALA A 207 11.24 -25.60 6.67
N SER A 208 11.26 -24.38 6.15
CA SER A 208 12.27 -23.94 5.18
C SER A 208 12.40 -22.43 5.08
N ILE A 209 13.59 -21.97 4.71
CA ILE A 209 13.85 -20.61 4.23
C ILE A 209 14.37 -20.69 2.80
N LYS A 210 13.77 -19.92 1.89
CA LYS A 210 14.13 -19.91 0.48
C LYS A 210 14.26 -18.49 -0.05
N LEU A 211 15.32 -18.24 -0.79
CA LEU A 211 15.47 -17.04 -1.60
C LEU A 211 14.73 -17.23 -2.92
N LEU A 212 13.77 -16.35 -3.22
CA LEU A 212 12.97 -16.43 -4.44
C LEU A 212 13.70 -15.73 -5.60
N THR A 213 13.91 -16.44 -6.70
CA THR A 213 14.62 -15.94 -7.90
C THR A 213 13.86 -16.30 -9.17
N ASP A 214 14.21 -15.70 -10.31
CA ASP A 214 13.54 -15.92 -11.62
C ASP A 214 13.52 -17.39 -12.06
N ASN A 215 14.59 -18.14 -11.77
CA ASN A 215 14.71 -19.52 -12.25
C ASN A 215 14.11 -20.51 -11.25
N LYS A 216 14.56 -20.46 -9.99
CA LYS A 216 14.15 -21.41 -8.96
C LYS A 216 14.43 -20.88 -7.55
N PRO A 217 13.54 -21.10 -6.58
CA PRO A 217 13.83 -20.82 -5.18
C PRO A 217 15.07 -21.56 -4.70
N ARG A 218 16.00 -20.84 -4.05
CA ARG A 218 17.24 -21.39 -3.47
C ARG A 218 17.09 -21.52 -1.96
N LYS A 219 17.30 -22.70 -1.40
CA LYS A 219 17.30 -22.90 0.05
C LYS A 219 18.44 -22.10 0.69
N LEU A 220 18.12 -21.39 1.77
CA LEU A 220 19.10 -20.67 2.58
C LEU A 220 19.41 -21.45 3.86
N THR A 221 20.65 -21.32 4.34
CA THR A 221 21.03 -21.78 5.68
C THR A 221 20.71 -20.69 6.69
N PHE A 222 20.41 -21.10 7.91
CA PHE A 222 20.06 -20.19 8.99
C PHE A 222 20.45 -20.79 10.33
N MET A 223 20.53 -19.93 11.33
CA MET A 223 20.74 -20.30 12.73
C MET A 223 19.88 -19.41 13.63
N LYS A 224 19.54 -19.93 14.81
CA LYS A 224 18.90 -19.15 15.86
C LYS A 224 19.91 -18.90 16.97
N GLU A 225 20.10 -17.64 17.35
CA GLU A 225 21.07 -17.22 18.36
C GLU A 225 20.50 -16.02 19.11
N ASP A 226 20.46 -16.09 20.45
CA ASP A 226 20.03 -15.00 21.34
C ASP A 226 18.70 -14.32 20.95
N GLY A 227 17.71 -15.10 20.51
CA GLY A 227 16.40 -14.59 20.08
C GLY A 227 16.34 -14.06 18.65
N TRP A 228 17.45 -14.10 17.90
CA TRP A 228 17.52 -13.73 16.50
C TRP A 228 17.49 -14.95 15.59
N LEU A 229 16.79 -14.83 14.46
CA LEU A 229 16.97 -15.71 13.32
C LEU A 229 17.99 -15.06 12.37
N VAL A 230 19.15 -15.68 12.22
CA VAL A 230 20.21 -15.22 11.33
C VAL A 230 20.19 -16.06 10.06
N ILE A 231 19.83 -15.43 8.94
CA ILE A 231 19.72 -16.06 7.62
C ILE A 231 20.98 -15.73 6.83
N GLN A 232 21.66 -16.75 6.31
CA GLN A 232 22.80 -16.55 5.42
C GLN A 232 22.31 -16.16 4.04
N THR A 233 22.80 -15.04 3.52
CA THR A 233 22.43 -14.48 2.22
C THR A 233 23.64 -14.49 1.27
N PRO A 234 23.43 -14.62 -0.05
CA PRO A 234 24.51 -14.33 -1.00
C PRO A 234 24.96 -12.87 -0.90
N TYR A 235 26.22 -12.60 -1.22
CA TYR A 235 26.78 -11.24 -1.16
C TYR A 235 26.07 -10.26 -2.10
N GLN A 236 25.64 -10.73 -3.27
CA GLN A 236 24.89 -9.93 -4.24
C GLN A 236 23.39 -10.18 -4.08
N ALA A 237 22.62 -9.09 -4.12
CA ALA A 237 21.17 -9.15 -4.20
C ALA A 237 20.75 -9.89 -5.49
N PRO A 238 19.90 -10.92 -5.40
CA PRO A 238 19.42 -11.62 -6.60
C PRO A 238 18.52 -10.77 -7.49
N ASP A 239 17.73 -9.88 -6.89
CA ASP A 239 16.86 -8.97 -7.60
C ASP A 239 17.39 -7.53 -7.50
N LYS A 240 17.31 -6.79 -8.61
CA LYS A 240 17.82 -5.42 -8.72
C LYS A 240 16.93 -4.39 -8.01
N LEU A 241 15.64 -4.68 -7.85
CA LEU A 241 14.69 -3.80 -7.16
C LEU A 241 14.61 -4.20 -5.69
N ILE A 242 13.96 -5.32 -5.40
CA ILE A 242 13.71 -5.82 -4.04
C ILE A 242 13.82 -7.33 -4.07
N SER A 243 14.64 -7.90 -3.19
CA SER A 243 14.80 -9.36 -3.11
C SER A 243 13.83 -9.95 -2.10
N VAL A 244 13.24 -11.11 -2.41
CA VAL A 244 12.22 -11.75 -1.55
C VAL A 244 12.74 -13.06 -0.97
N ILE A 245 12.66 -13.20 0.35
CA ILE A 245 12.94 -14.44 1.09
C ILE A 245 11.63 -14.99 1.66
N GLU A 246 11.28 -16.21 1.28
CA GLU A 246 10.15 -16.95 1.85
C GLU A 246 10.61 -17.72 3.10
N ILE A 247 9.87 -17.58 4.19
CA ILE A 247 9.96 -18.44 5.37
C ILE A 247 8.65 -19.23 5.46
N VAL A 248 8.80 -20.55 5.55
CA VAL A 248 7.69 -21.48 5.79
C VAL A 248 7.82 -21.98 7.24
N PRO A 249 6.95 -21.53 8.16
CA PRO A 249 6.87 -22.06 9.51
C PRO A 249 6.33 -23.51 9.53
N LYS A 250 6.68 -24.30 10.55
CA LYS A 250 6.04 -25.61 10.81
C LYS A 250 4.79 -25.50 11.67
N ASN A 251 4.67 -24.42 12.41
CA ASN A 251 3.61 -24.12 13.37
C ASN A 251 3.15 -22.68 13.20
N GLU A 252 2.18 -22.27 14.01
CA GLU A 252 1.70 -20.88 14.01
C GLU A 252 2.84 -19.88 14.22
N ILE A 253 2.77 -18.74 13.52
CA ILE A 253 3.78 -17.68 13.57
C ILE A 253 3.73 -17.01 14.95
N ASN A 254 4.82 -17.11 15.68
CA ASN A 254 5.02 -16.54 17.01
C ASN A 254 6.28 -15.66 16.99
N ILE A 255 6.06 -14.37 17.16
CA ILE A 255 7.11 -13.33 17.18
C ILE A 255 7.16 -12.69 18.57
N GLU A 256 8.35 -12.58 19.12
CA GLU A 256 8.64 -11.78 20.30
C GLU A 256 9.05 -10.35 19.90
N ASN A 257 8.10 -9.42 19.97
CA ASN A 257 8.32 -8.03 19.57
C ASN A 257 9.09 -7.18 20.61
N THR A 258 9.49 -7.73 21.76
CA THR A 258 10.35 -7.03 22.73
C THR A 258 11.80 -6.89 22.26
N LEU A 259 12.20 -7.69 21.28
CA LEU A 259 13.56 -7.71 20.70
C LEU A 259 13.65 -6.92 19.38
N SER A 260 12.54 -6.37 18.89
CA SER A 260 12.46 -5.69 17.59
C SER A 260 12.53 -4.16 17.66
N VAL A 261 12.81 -3.60 18.84
CA VAL A 261 12.98 -2.15 19.07
C VAL A 261 14.29 -1.64 18.50
#